data_AF-A0A7Z9BRF9-F1
#
_entry.id   AF-A0A7Z9BRF9-F1
#
_cell.length_a   1.000
_cell.length_b   1.000
_cell.length_c   1.000
_cell.angle_alpha   90.00
_cell.angle_beta   90.00
_cell.angle_gamma   90.00
#
_symmetry.space_group_name_H-M   'P 1'
#
loop_
_entity.id
_entity.type
_entity.pdbx_description
1 polymer ?
#
loop_
_entity_poly.entity_id
_entity_poly.type
_entity_poly.pdbx_seq_one_letter_code
_entity_poly.pdbx_strand_id
1 'polypeptide(L)' 'MTLTSSVEFLDEFDIVVVGAGHSGCEAALATARLGCRTLLLEALSSMKSML' A
#
# COMPACT_ATOMS: atom_id res chain seq x y z
N MET A 1 0.15 -29.94 3.98
CA MET A 1 1.25 -28.97 4.02
C MET A 1 0.77 -27.71 3.32
N THR A 2 0.18 -26.78 4.07
CA THR A 2 -0.19 -25.45 3.57
C THR A 2 1.09 -24.64 3.43
N LEU A 3 1.46 -24.29 2.20
CA LEU A 3 2.58 -23.42 1.90
C LEU A 3 2.26 -22.01 2.43
N THR A 4 2.63 -21.73 3.68
CA THR A 4 2.78 -20.37 4.18
C THR A 4 4.04 -19.81 3.54
N SER A 5 3.91 -19.30 2.32
CA SER A 5 4.85 -18.33 1.78
C SER A 5 4.76 -17.11 2.69
N SER A 6 5.57 -17.10 3.76
CA SER A 6 5.68 -15.97 4.67
C SER A 6 5.83 -14.72 3.82
N VAL A 7 4.91 -13.79 4.01
CA VAL A 7 4.88 -12.56 3.24
C VAL A 7 5.97 -11.66 3.83
N GLU A 8 7.22 -11.87 3.39
CA GLU A 8 8.41 -11.23 3.95
C GLU A 8 8.32 -9.70 3.96
N PHE A 9 7.55 -9.12 3.02
CA PHE A 9 7.39 -7.67 2.93
C PHE A 9 6.57 -7.06 4.09
N LEU A 10 5.77 -7.84 4.82
CA LEU A 10 4.96 -7.31 5.93
C LEU A 10 5.80 -6.84 7.12
N ASP A 11 7.05 -7.31 7.25
CA ASP A 11 7.97 -6.91 8.32
C ASP A 11 8.68 -5.57 8.01
N GLU A 12 8.70 -5.17 6.73
CA GLU A 12 9.33 -3.92 6.26
C GLU A 12 8.46 -2.67 6.48
N PHE A 13 7.14 -2.83 6.57
CA PHE A 13 6.21 -1.69 6.66
C PHE A 13 5.37 -1.76 7.93
N ASP A 14 5.27 -0.64 8.61
CA ASP A 14 4.44 -0.51 9.81
C ASP A 14 2.97 -0.27 9.43
N ILE A 15 2.73 0.41 8.30
CA ILE A 15 1.39 0.75 7.81
C ILE A 15 1.31 0.56 6.29
N VAL A 16 0.25 -0.11 5.84
CA VAL A 16 -0.10 -0.24 4.42
C VAL A 16 -1.42 0.46 4.15
N VAL A 17 -1.41 1.44 3.25
CA VAL A 17 -2.60 2.17 2.79
C VAL A 17 -2.98 1.67 1.41
N VAL A 18 -4.24 1.27 1.23
CA VAL A 18 -4.76 0.75 -0.04
C VAL A 18 -5.75 1.76 -0.64
N GLY A 19 -5.43 2.25 -1.84
CA GLY A 19 -6.12 3.30 -2.57
C GLY A 19 -5.43 4.66 -2.44
N ALA A 20 -5.12 5.32 -3.56
CA ALA A 20 -4.51 6.66 -3.62
C ALA A 20 -5.53 7.77 -3.91
N GLY A 21 -6.75 7.64 -3.38
CA GLY A 21 -7.73 8.73 -3.38
C GLY A 21 -7.38 9.83 -2.38
N HIS A 22 -8.22 10.86 -2.27
CA HIS A 22 -8.02 12.00 -1.35
C HIS A 22 -7.68 11.54 0.09
N SER A 23 -8.50 10.65 0.66
CA SER A 23 -8.28 10.11 2.00
C SER A 23 -7.07 9.18 2.09
N GLY A 24 -6.75 8.45 1.02
CA GLY A 24 -5.63 7.51 0.99
C GLY A 24 -4.27 8.21 1.00
N CYS A 25 -4.12 9.26 0.19
CA CYS A 25 -2.92 10.09 0.19
C CYS A 25 -2.74 10.84 1.52
N GLU A 26 -3.82 11.38 2.10
CA GLU A 26 -3.77 12.04 3.40
C GLU A 26 -3.38 11.06 4.53
N ALA A 27 -3.96 9.86 4.54
CA ALA A 27 -3.61 8.82 5.51
C ALA A 27 -2.13 8.40 5.39
N ALA A 28 -1.65 8.16 4.17
CA ALA A 28 -0.26 7.76 3.94
C ALA A 28 0.74 8.87 4.32
N LEU A 29 0.41 10.13 4.02
CA LEU A 29 1.23 11.28 4.41
C LEU A 29 1.25 11.48 5.93
N ALA A 30 0.10 11.33 6.60
CA ALA A 30 0.01 11.45 8.04
C ALA A 30 0.88 10.41 8.75
N THR A 31 0.82 9.14 8.33
CA THR A 31 1.61 8.06 8.94
C THR A 31 3.10 8.19 8.64
N ALA A 32 3.47 8.63 7.43
CA ALA A 32 4.86 8.93 7.10
C ALA A 32 5.41 10.08 7.97
N ARG A 33 4.61 11.12 8.25
CA ARG A 33 4.99 12.23 9.15
C ARG A 33 5.14 11.80 10.62
N LEU A 34 4.45 10.75 11.03
CA LEU A 34 4.61 10.13 12.35
C LEU A 34 5.84 9.21 12.42
N GLY A 35 6.60 9.06 11.33
CA GLY A 35 7.82 8.25 11.27
C GLY A 35 7.57 6.77 10.96
N CYS A 36 6.34 6.38 10.60
CA CYS A 36 6.02 5.01 10.23
C CYS A 36 6.55 4.69 8.82
N ARG A 37 7.13 3.49 8.64
CA ARG A 37 7.43 2.93 7.31
C ARG A 37 6.11 2.63 6.61
N THR A 38 5.69 3.57 5.75
CA THR A 38 4.36 3.57 5.15
C THR A 38 4.44 3.14 3.68
N LEU A 39 3.60 2.17 3.30
CA LEU A 39 3.41 1.75 1.91
C LEU A 39 2.05 2.23 1.41
N LEU A 40 2.01 2.98 0.30
CA LEU A 40 0.77 3.34 -0.40
C LEU A 40 0.63 2.48 -1.67
N LEU A 41 -0.45 1.73 -1.77
CA LEU A 41 -0.77 0.87 -2.92
C LEU A 41 -2.02 1.40 -3.61
N GLU A 42 -1.96 1.69 -4.90
CA GLU A 42 -3.14 2.00 -5.72
C GLU A 42 -3.36 0.88 -6.74
N ALA A 43 -4.60 0.42 -6.86
CA ALA A 43 -4.98 -0.44 -7.96
C ALA A 43 -5.09 0.41 -9.24
N LEU A 44 -4.10 0.32 -10.12
CA LEU A 44 -4.18 0.94 -11.45
C LEU A 44 -5.26 0.25 -12.28
N SER A 45 -6.48 0.78 -12.27
CA SER A 45 -7.58 0.29 -13.11
C SER A 45 -7.55 0.79 -14.55
N SER A 46 -6.55 1.59 -14.95
CA SER A 46 -6.50 2.22 -16.28
C SER A 46 -5.44 1.64 -17.23
N MET A 47 -5.50 0.33 -17.43
CA MET A 47 -5.06 -0.28 -18.69
C MET A 47 -6.30 -0.92 -19.36
N LYS A 48 -7.31 -0.11 -19.70
CA LYS A 48 -8.52 -0.60 -20.38
C LYS A 48 -8.97 0.24 -21.58
N SER A 49 -8.12 1.13 -22.08
CA SER A 49 -8.38 1.82 -23.35
C SER A 49 -7.08 2.26 -24.01
N MET A 50 -6.24 1.28 -24.35
CA MET A 50 -5.20 1.48 -25.36
C MET A 50 -5.04 0.23 -26.24
N LEU A 51 -6.16 -0.45 -26.50
CA LEU A 51 -6.40 -1.39 -27.59
C LEU A 51 -7.85 -1.19 -28.07
#